data_AF-A0A0Q9NAM4-F1
#
_entry.id   AF-A0A0Q9NAM4-F1
#
_cell.length_a   1.000
_cell.length_b   1.000
_cell.length_c   1.000
_cell.angle_alpha   90.00
_cell.angle_beta   90.00
_cell.angle_gamma   90.00
#
_symmetry.space_group_name_H-M   'P 1'
#
loop_
_entity.id
_entity.type
_entity.pdbx_description
1 polymer ?
#
loop_
_entity_poly.entity_id
_entity_poly.type
_entity_poly.pdbx_seq_one_letter_code
_entity_poly.pdbx_strand_id
1 'polypeptide(L)'
;MKLQKVKLVLFSSVILLFAAQTSQAEAPSPGTTDPVITQSYFEQNTLSEAKVKEIVASTIAANAGGSNGGTSTTPTAAANMKVVQLENGQTLYAGAGAEFIVRSGKVLAVSNDENGIPDVTGGKDLPAGTEVALNHLLIFPTEGRGIKPSPKNDTSIYVMVRGGFLILNADGSKVLQ
;
A
#
# COMPACT_ATOMS: atom_id res chain seq x y z
N MET A 1 4.58 -78.36 -26.72
CA MET A 1 3.26 -77.66 -26.77
C MET A 1 2.66 -77.29 -25.41
N LYS A 2 2.80 -78.07 -24.32
CA LYS A 2 2.15 -77.73 -23.02
C LYS A 2 2.68 -76.44 -22.37
N LEU A 3 3.97 -76.17 -22.43
CA LEU A 3 4.59 -75.01 -21.77
C LEU A 3 4.28 -73.66 -22.47
N GLN A 4 4.07 -73.66 -23.79
CA GLN A 4 3.65 -72.48 -24.55
C GLN A 4 2.21 -72.06 -24.23
N LYS A 5 1.31 -73.04 -24.03
CA LYS A 5 -0.09 -72.77 -23.67
C LYS A 5 -0.21 -72.19 -22.26
N VAL A 6 0.62 -72.64 -21.31
CA VAL A 6 0.66 -72.09 -19.93
C VAL A 6 1.17 -70.65 -19.92
N LYS A 7 2.21 -70.33 -20.70
CA LYS A 7 2.72 -68.96 -20.84
C LYS A 7 1.68 -68.04 -21.49
N LEU A 8 0.92 -68.52 -22.48
CA LEU A 8 -0.13 -67.75 -23.15
C LEU A 8 -1.30 -67.43 -22.21
N VAL A 9 -1.69 -68.37 -21.34
CA VAL A 9 -2.75 -68.16 -20.34
C VAL A 9 -2.29 -67.21 -19.24
N LEU A 10 -1.05 -67.32 -18.75
CA LEU A 10 -0.49 -66.35 -17.79
C LEU A 10 -0.41 -64.94 -18.39
N PHE A 11 0.02 -64.82 -19.65
CA PHE A 11 0.13 -63.52 -20.32
C PHE A 11 -1.26 -62.88 -20.55
N SER A 12 -2.27 -63.69 -20.89
CA SER A 12 -3.67 -63.25 -20.99
C SER A 12 -4.25 -62.78 -19.66
N SER A 13 -3.91 -63.43 -18.54
CA SER A 13 -4.39 -63.03 -17.21
C SER A 13 -3.75 -61.72 -16.71
N VAL A 14 -2.50 -61.45 -17.08
CA VAL A 14 -1.81 -60.20 -16.75
C VAL A 14 -2.34 -59.03 -17.59
N ILE A 15 -2.74 -59.30 -18.84
CA ILE A 15 -3.36 -58.30 -19.71
C ILE A 15 -4.78 -57.93 -19.23
N LEU A 16 -5.55 -58.89 -18.70
CA LEU A 16 -6.86 -58.59 -18.11
C LEU A 16 -6.76 -57.77 -16.81
N LEU A 17 -5.67 -57.90 -16.03
CA LEU A 17 -5.46 -57.09 -14.82
C LEU A 17 -5.05 -55.64 -15.13
N PHE A 18 -4.48 -55.37 -16.31
CA PHE A 18 -4.09 -54.02 -16.73
C PHE A 18 -5.24 -53.22 -17.36
N ALA A 19 -6.30 -53.88 -17.84
CA ALA A 19 -7.44 -53.23 -18.48
C ALA A 19 -8.47 -52.63 -17.49
N ALA A 20 -8.28 -52.82 -16.18
CA ALA A 20 -9.23 -52.39 -15.15
C ALA A 20 -8.89 -51.03 -14.48
N GLN A 21 -7.93 -50.27 -14.99
CA GLN A 21 -7.64 -48.93 -14.44
C GLN A 21 -8.51 -47.87 -15.13
N THR A 22 -9.73 -47.70 -14.63
CA THR A 22 -10.54 -46.52 -14.95
C THR A 22 -9.94 -45.32 -14.21
N SER A 23 -9.23 -44.46 -14.96
CA SER A 23 -8.82 -43.16 -14.45
C SER A 23 -10.08 -42.31 -14.28
N GLN A 24 -10.47 -42.01 -13.04
CA GLN A 24 -11.47 -40.98 -12.78
C GLN A 24 -10.80 -39.62 -12.94
N ALA A 25 -11.19 -38.89 -13.98
CA ALA A 25 -10.88 -37.47 -14.09
C ALA A 25 -11.84 -36.71 -13.17
N GLU A 26 -11.35 -36.22 -12.03
CA GLU A 26 -12.07 -35.20 -11.26
C GLU A 26 -12.09 -33.91 -12.10
N ALA A 27 -13.28 -33.47 -12.47
CA ALA A 27 -13.47 -32.15 -13.06
C ALA A 27 -13.06 -31.08 -12.02
N PRO A 28 -12.41 -29.98 -12.43
CA PRO A 28 -12.22 -28.86 -11.52
C PRO A 28 -13.60 -28.32 -11.15
N SER A 29 -13.98 -28.48 -9.87
CA SER A 29 -15.18 -27.83 -9.35
C SER A 29 -14.93 -26.31 -9.39
N PRO A 30 -15.76 -25.51 -10.10
CA PRO A 30 -15.60 -24.06 -10.14
C PRO A 30 -15.87 -23.47 -8.75
N GLY A 31 -14.82 -23.37 -7.94
CA GLY A 31 -14.84 -22.67 -6.67
C GLY A 31 -14.68 -21.17 -6.85
N THR A 32 -15.68 -20.51 -7.43
CA THR A 32 -15.83 -19.04 -7.30
C THR A 32 -17.22 -18.75 -6.79
N THR A 33 -17.44 -19.06 -5.51
CA THR A 33 -18.48 -18.41 -4.74
C THR A 33 -17.96 -17.01 -4.43
N ASP A 34 -18.18 -16.06 -5.34
CA ASP A 34 -17.98 -14.65 -5.03
C ASP A 34 -18.89 -14.31 -3.84
N PRO A 35 -18.34 -13.99 -2.66
CA PRO A 35 -19.15 -13.76 -1.48
C PRO A 35 -20.06 -12.56 -1.74
N VAL A 36 -21.36 -12.78 -1.61
CA VAL A 36 -22.35 -11.69 -1.66
C VAL A 36 -22.14 -10.82 -0.44
N ILE A 37 -21.46 -9.69 -0.62
CA ILE A 37 -21.33 -8.64 0.37
C ILE A 37 -22.41 -7.58 0.13
N THR A 38 -22.96 -7.02 1.21
CA THR A 38 -23.93 -5.92 1.09
C THR A 38 -23.22 -4.67 0.59
N GLN A 39 -23.92 -3.77 -0.11
CA GLN A 39 -23.34 -2.48 -0.53
C GLN A 39 -22.72 -1.72 0.66
N SER A 40 -23.38 -1.77 1.82
CA SER A 40 -22.83 -1.21 3.07
C SER A 40 -21.53 -1.87 3.52
N TYR A 41 -21.37 -3.19 3.34
CA TYR A 41 -20.15 -3.90 3.73
C TYR A 41 -19.00 -3.61 2.75
N PHE A 42 -19.31 -3.46 1.46
CA PHE A 42 -18.36 -2.99 0.47
C PHE A 42 -17.93 -1.55 0.76
N GLU A 43 -18.85 -0.61 0.97
CA GLU A 43 -18.54 0.79 1.31
C GLU A 43 -17.88 0.95 2.71
N GLN A 44 -18.15 0.02 3.63
CA GLN A 44 -17.52 -0.01 4.94
C GLN A 44 -16.06 -0.49 4.85
N ASN A 45 -15.78 -1.49 4.01
CA ASN A 45 -14.48 -2.15 3.92
C ASN A 45 -13.65 -1.73 2.70
N THR A 46 -14.21 -0.96 1.78
CA THR A 46 -13.48 -0.25 0.73
C THR A 46 -13.39 1.22 1.09
N LEU A 47 -12.17 1.75 1.05
CA LEU A 47 -11.91 3.16 1.32
C LEU A 47 -12.32 3.95 0.08
N SER A 48 -13.58 4.38 0.02
CA SER A 48 -14.02 5.33 -1.01
C SER A 48 -13.22 6.63 -0.88
N GLU A 49 -13.00 7.34 -2.00
CA GLU A 49 -12.28 8.63 -1.99
C GLU A 49 -12.90 9.63 -1.00
N ALA A 50 -14.23 9.59 -0.85
CA ALA A 50 -14.97 10.40 0.11
C ALA A 50 -14.61 10.05 1.57
N LYS A 51 -14.51 8.75 1.89
CA LYS A 51 -14.13 8.26 3.22
C LYS A 51 -12.66 8.53 3.53
N VAL A 52 -11.78 8.44 2.52
CA VAL A 52 -10.38 8.87 2.65
C VAL A 52 -10.32 10.36 2.97
N LYS A 53 -11.06 11.20 2.22
CA LYS A 53 -11.12 12.64 2.46
C LYS A 53 -11.68 12.98 3.84
N GLU A 54 -12.71 12.28 4.31
CA GLU A 54 -13.30 12.45 5.63
C GLU A 54 -12.36 12.00 6.76
N ILE A 55 -11.71 10.85 6.60
CA ILE A 55 -10.76 10.31 7.57
C ILE A 55 -9.51 11.21 7.65
N VAL A 56 -9.01 11.70 6.52
CA VAL A 56 -7.91 12.67 6.48
C VAL A 56 -8.34 13.97 7.14
N ALA A 57 -9.49 14.54 6.77
CA ALA A 57 -9.99 15.77 7.38
C ALA A 57 -10.22 15.65 8.90
N SER A 58 -10.79 14.54 9.38
CA SER A 58 -11.08 14.33 10.81
C SER A 58 -9.83 14.06 11.64
N THR A 59 -8.88 13.26 11.13
CA THR A 59 -7.63 13.01 11.86
C THR A 59 -6.68 14.19 11.83
N ILE A 60 -6.74 15.02 10.80
CA ILE A 60 -5.99 16.28 10.73
C ILE A 60 -6.65 17.34 11.59
N ALA A 61 -7.98 17.43 11.68
CA ALA A 61 -8.66 18.32 12.63
C ALA A 61 -8.39 17.92 14.11
N ALA A 62 -8.16 16.64 14.38
CA ALA A 62 -7.78 16.17 15.71
C ALA A 62 -6.30 16.47 16.06
N ASN A 63 -5.41 16.52 15.06
CA ASN A 63 -3.97 16.81 15.23
C ASN A 63 -3.59 18.28 15.00
N ALA A 64 -4.38 19.02 14.23
CA ALA A 64 -4.27 20.47 14.04
C ALA A 64 -5.30 21.11 14.97
N GLY A 65 -4.85 21.53 16.15
CA GLY A 65 -5.68 22.26 17.11
C GLY A 65 -6.56 23.29 16.41
N GLY A 66 -7.87 23.09 16.54
CA GLY A 66 -8.88 23.91 15.90
C GLY A 66 -8.66 25.39 16.19
N SER A 67 -8.40 26.16 15.14
CA SER A 67 -8.51 27.60 15.18
C SER A 67 -9.95 27.98 14.88
N ASN A 68 -10.76 28.11 15.93
CA ASN A 68 -11.90 29.02 15.93
C ASN A 68 -11.68 30.01 17.08
N GLY A 69 -11.78 31.29 16.75
CA GLY A 69 -11.29 32.41 17.54
C GLY A 69 -11.68 32.38 19.02
N GLY A 70 -10.67 32.53 19.87
CA GLY A 70 -10.78 32.73 21.30
C GLY A 70 -9.38 32.81 21.90
N THR A 71 -9.04 33.97 22.46
CA THR A 71 -7.76 34.25 23.13
C THR A 71 -7.46 33.19 24.19
N SER A 72 -6.64 32.19 23.84
CA SER A 72 -5.99 31.29 24.78
C SER A 72 -4.50 31.35 24.50
N THR A 73 -3.74 31.97 25.40
CA THR A 73 -2.28 31.93 25.46
C THR A 73 -1.81 30.56 25.94
N THR A 74 -2.24 29.50 25.24
CA THR A 74 -1.61 28.19 25.30
C THR A 74 -0.46 28.25 24.31
N PRO A 75 0.80 27.97 24.70
CA PRO A 75 1.87 27.90 23.72
C PRO A 75 1.46 26.86 22.68
N THR A 76 1.19 27.30 21.44
CA THR A 76 1.02 26.42 20.29
C THR A 76 2.24 25.52 20.29
N ALA A 77 2.04 24.23 20.59
CA ALA A 77 3.12 23.27 20.65
C ALA A 77 3.90 23.40 19.34
N ALA A 78 5.13 23.91 19.41
CA ALA A 78 6.00 24.02 18.26
C ALA A 78 6.01 22.64 17.58
N ALA A 79 5.59 22.57 16.33
CA ALA A 79 5.52 21.31 15.60
C ALA A 79 6.95 20.76 15.48
N ASN A 80 7.31 19.89 16.42
CA ASN A 80 8.63 19.28 16.49
C ASN A 80 8.81 18.37 15.27
N MET A 81 10.02 18.35 14.72
CA MET A 81 10.39 17.39 13.67
C MET A 81 10.36 15.97 14.27
N LYS A 82 9.57 15.08 13.67
CA LYS A 82 9.56 13.64 13.96
C LYS A 82 10.37 12.90 12.90
N VAL A 83 11.03 11.81 13.30
CA VAL A 83 11.67 10.89 12.35
C VAL A 83 10.72 9.72 12.13
N VAL A 84 10.43 9.46 10.87
CA VAL A 84 9.56 8.38 10.40
C VAL A 84 10.40 7.41 9.57
N GLN A 85 10.31 6.13 9.86
CA GLN A 85 10.81 5.07 8.98
C GLN A 85 9.70 4.69 8.00
N LEU A 86 10.03 4.62 6.71
CA LEU A 86 9.09 4.26 5.65
C LEU A 86 9.49 2.92 5.05
N GLU A 87 8.62 1.91 5.19
CA GLU A 87 8.87 0.57 4.69
C GLU A 87 8.41 0.40 3.23
N ASN A 88 8.98 -0.59 2.55
CA ASN A 88 8.56 -0.93 1.19
C ASN A 88 7.06 -1.27 1.13
N GLY A 89 6.39 -0.75 0.10
CA GLY A 89 4.94 -0.89 -0.06
C GLY A 89 4.11 0.12 0.73
N GLN A 90 4.73 0.99 1.53
CA GLN A 90 4.02 2.07 2.21
C GLN A 90 4.04 3.37 1.40
N THR A 91 3.07 4.25 1.68
CA THR A 91 3.06 5.64 1.21
C THR A 91 2.89 6.57 2.39
N LEU A 92 3.79 7.54 2.50
CA LEU A 92 3.73 8.61 3.49
C LEU A 92 3.06 9.84 2.85
N TYR A 93 1.81 10.09 3.21
CA TYR A 93 1.05 11.27 2.81
C TYR A 93 1.26 12.41 3.79
N ALA A 94 1.40 13.60 3.25
CA ALA A 94 1.58 14.83 3.99
C ALA A 94 0.22 15.47 4.30
N GLY A 95 0.10 16.00 5.51
CA GLY A 95 -0.92 16.96 5.90
C GLY A 95 -0.74 18.32 5.21
N ALA A 96 -1.79 19.13 5.19
CA ALA A 96 -1.73 20.51 4.74
C ALA A 96 -0.78 21.32 5.63
N GLY A 97 0.15 22.03 4.99
CA GLY A 97 1.22 22.76 5.65
C GLY A 97 2.33 21.88 6.24
N ALA A 98 2.32 20.56 5.99
CA ALA A 98 3.40 19.69 6.43
C ALA A 98 4.65 19.88 5.57
N GLU A 99 5.78 19.40 6.10
CA GLU A 99 7.08 19.48 5.46
C GLU A 99 7.87 18.22 5.69
N PHE A 100 8.49 17.70 4.62
CA PHE A 100 9.32 16.49 4.69
C PHE A 100 10.75 16.78 4.28
N ILE A 101 11.68 16.04 4.89
CA ILE A 101 13.08 15.93 4.45
C ILE A 101 13.43 14.44 4.41
N VAL A 102 13.67 13.90 3.22
CA VAL A 102 14.14 12.52 3.05
C VAL A 102 15.61 12.47 3.43
N ARG A 103 15.96 11.68 4.45
CA ARG A 103 17.32 11.59 5.00
C ARG A 103 18.10 10.39 4.49
N SER A 104 17.42 9.34 4.10
CA SER A 104 18.02 8.14 3.52
C SER A 104 17.06 7.41 2.60
N GLY A 105 17.61 6.50 1.80
CA GLY A 105 16.87 5.72 0.83
C GLY A 105 16.46 6.49 -0.42
N LYS A 106 15.69 5.82 -1.28
CA LYS A 106 15.17 6.35 -2.54
C LYS A 106 13.66 6.35 -2.50
N VAL A 107 13.06 7.51 -2.70
CA VAL A 107 11.61 7.66 -2.73
C VAL A 107 11.18 8.42 -3.98
N LEU A 108 9.93 8.20 -4.38
CA LEU A 108 9.27 8.89 -5.48
C LEU A 108 8.17 9.78 -4.92
N ALA A 109 7.99 10.95 -5.53
CA ALA A 109 6.88 11.86 -5.28
C ALA A 109 5.54 11.19 -5.62
N VAL A 110 4.53 11.45 -4.79
CA VAL A 110 3.14 11.04 -5.00
C VAL A 110 2.29 12.31 -5.02
N SER A 111 1.40 12.43 -6.01
CA SER A 111 0.38 13.45 -6.08
C SER A 111 -0.92 12.85 -6.62
N ASN A 112 -2.05 13.36 -6.15
CA ASN A 112 -3.40 13.04 -6.65
C ASN A 112 -3.94 14.10 -7.61
N ASP A 113 -3.19 15.16 -7.88
CA ASP A 113 -3.51 16.22 -8.83
C ASP A 113 -2.39 16.39 -9.88
N GLU A 114 -2.60 17.29 -10.84
CA GLU A 114 -1.61 17.60 -11.89
C GLU A 114 -0.40 18.38 -11.36
N ASN A 115 -0.45 18.88 -10.12
CA ASN A 115 0.63 19.67 -9.53
C ASN A 115 1.68 18.77 -8.85
N GLY A 116 2.91 19.24 -8.83
CA GLY A 116 4.02 18.58 -8.14
C GLY A 116 4.13 18.92 -6.65
N ILE A 117 5.14 18.35 -6.01
CA ILE A 117 5.55 18.74 -4.66
C ILE A 117 6.60 19.86 -4.77
N PRO A 118 6.36 21.05 -4.19
CA PRO A 118 7.38 22.09 -4.09
C PRO A 118 8.64 21.61 -3.37
N ASP A 119 9.76 21.56 -4.09
CA ASP A 119 11.09 21.32 -3.57
C ASP A 119 11.81 22.67 -3.45
N VAL A 120 11.84 23.20 -2.22
CA VAL A 120 12.39 24.53 -1.93
C VAL A 120 13.90 24.56 -2.10
N THR A 121 14.57 23.44 -1.80
CA THR A 121 16.02 23.33 -1.94
C THR A 121 16.43 23.23 -3.41
N GLY A 122 15.68 22.47 -4.20
CA GLY A 122 15.88 22.32 -5.64
C GLY A 122 15.32 23.45 -6.50
N GLY A 123 14.47 24.32 -5.94
CA GLY A 123 13.88 25.47 -6.63
C GLY A 123 12.91 25.09 -7.74
N LYS A 124 12.21 23.95 -7.60
CA LYS A 124 11.29 23.42 -8.63
C LYS A 124 10.18 22.59 -8.01
N ASP A 125 9.12 22.36 -8.77
CA ASP A 125 8.12 21.35 -8.41
C ASP A 125 8.57 19.96 -8.86
N LEU A 126 8.24 18.95 -8.06
CA LEU A 126 8.47 17.53 -8.34
C LEU A 126 7.16 16.86 -8.78
N PRO A 127 6.96 16.60 -10.09
CA PRO A 127 5.81 15.84 -10.57
C PRO A 127 5.72 14.45 -9.95
N ALA A 128 4.52 13.86 -9.93
CA ALA A 128 4.33 12.49 -9.47
C ALA A 128 5.28 11.51 -10.18
N GLY A 129 5.87 10.58 -9.42
CA GLY A 129 6.87 9.62 -9.92
C GLY A 129 8.29 10.16 -10.00
N THR A 130 8.54 11.44 -9.74
CA THR A 130 9.89 12.01 -9.70
C THR A 130 10.64 11.53 -8.46
N GLU A 131 11.91 11.13 -8.62
CA GLU A 131 12.77 10.80 -7.47
C GLU A 131 13.07 12.05 -6.64
N VAL A 132 12.88 11.94 -5.34
CA VAL A 132 13.16 13.02 -4.39
C VAL A 132 14.64 12.99 -4.01
N ALA A 133 15.33 14.11 -4.20
CA ALA A 133 16.71 14.25 -3.75
C ALA A 133 16.78 14.25 -2.21
N LEU A 134 17.82 13.62 -1.67
CA LEU A 134 18.04 13.60 -0.23
C LEU A 134 18.31 15.01 0.31
N ASN A 135 17.85 15.25 1.53
CA ASN A 135 18.09 16.48 2.30
C ASN A 135 17.44 17.74 1.72
N HIS A 136 16.55 17.58 0.73
CA HIS A 136 15.75 18.67 0.22
C HIS A 136 14.54 18.92 1.11
N LEU A 137 14.22 20.20 1.32
CA LEU A 137 13.00 20.61 2.01
C LEU A 137 11.82 20.58 1.04
N LEU A 138 10.91 19.64 1.30
CA LEU A 138 9.64 19.55 0.60
C LEU A 138 8.54 20.24 1.41
N ILE A 139 7.73 21.07 0.77
CA ILE A 139 6.56 21.71 1.38
C ILE A 139 5.29 21.15 0.75
N PHE A 140 4.29 20.88 1.57
CA PHE A 140 2.99 20.36 1.14
C PHE A 140 1.88 21.37 1.48
N PRO A 141 1.51 22.27 0.54
CA PRO A 141 0.52 23.31 0.84
C PRO A 141 -0.87 22.76 1.14
N THR A 142 -1.21 21.62 0.55
CA THR A 142 -2.50 20.94 0.68
C THR A 142 -2.30 19.43 0.86
N GLU A 143 -3.37 18.76 1.28
CA GLU A 143 -3.46 17.31 1.32
C GLU A 143 -3.32 16.66 -0.07
N GLY A 144 -3.13 15.33 -0.08
CA GLY A 144 -3.19 14.50 -1.30
C GLY A 144 -1.83 14.21 -1.94
N ARG A 145 -0.77 14.82 -1.39
CA ARG A 145 0.62 14.64 -1.84
C ARG A 145 1.44 13.90 -0.79
N GLY A 146 2.53 13.28 -1.22
CA GLY A 146 3.35 12.47 -0.33
C GLY A 146 4.56 11.87 -1.03
N ILE A 147 5.16 10.87 -0.39
CA ILE A 147 6.28 10.12 -0.93
C ILE A 147 6.08 8.63 -0.71
N LYS A 148 6.61 7.81 -1.60
CA LYS A 148 6.64 6.35 -1.48
C LYS A 148 8.02 5.80 -1.84
N PRO A 149 8.43 4.64 -1.30
CA PRO A 149 9.68 4.00 -1.70
C PRO A 149 9.76 3.80 -3.21
N SER A 150 10.93 4.08 -3.78
CA SER A 150 11.24 3.72 -5.16
C SER A 150 11.36 2.20 -5.27
N PRO A 151 10.88 1.56 -6.35
CA PRO A 151 11.13 0.14 -6.61
C PRO A 151 12.63 -0.22 -6.66
N LYS A 152 13.50 0.77 -6.84
CA LYS A 152 14.97 0.61 -6.88
C LYS A 152 15.64 0.86 -5.53
N ASN A 153 14.87 1.03 -4.47
CA ASN A 153 15.40 1.28 -3.13
C ASN A 153 15.86 -0.03 -2.46
N ASP A 154 17.10 -0.04 -1.97
CA ASP A 154 17.75 -1.16 -1.31
C ASP A 154 18.22 -0.83 0.13
N THR A 155 17.89 0.36 0.64
CA THR A 155 18.32 0.86 1.95
C THR A 155 17.14 1.35 2.78
N SER A 156 17.29 1.41 4.11
CA SER A 156 16.24 1.95 4.99
C SER A 156 15.92 3.40 4.66
N ILE A 157 14.63 3.74 4.55
CA ILE A 157 14.16 5.10 4.28
C ILE A 157 13.78 5.76 5.60
N TYR A 158 14.48 6.85 5.93
CA TYR A 158 14.13 7.71 7.05
C TYR A 158 13.74 9.09 6.54
N VAL A 159 12.64 9.62 7.06
CA VAL A 159 12.06 10.90 6.67
C VAL A 159 11.89 11.74 7.94
N MET A 160 12.40 12.97 7.93
CA MET A 160 12.04 13.95 8.95
C MET A 160 10.75 14.64 8.52
N VAL A 161 9.79 14.71 9.43
CA VAL A 161 8.45 15.22 9.18
C VAL A 161 8.10 16.29 10.20
N ARG A 162 7.64 17.44 9.72
CA ARG A 162 6.98 18.47 10.53
C ARG A 162 5.55 18.64 10.04
N GLY A 163 4.60 18.72 10.96
CA GLY A 163 3.16 18.80 10.64
C GLY A 163 2.46 17.44 10.66
N GLY A 164 1.19 17.43 10.23
CA GLY A 164 0.39 16.22 10.13
C GLY A 164 0.88 15.28 9.02
N PHE A 165 0.73 13.98 9.22
CA PHE A 165 1.04 12.98 8.19
C PHE A 165 0.27 11.68 8.43
N LEU A 166 0.15 10.88 7.37
CA LEU A 166 -0.49 9.57 7.38
C LEU A 166 0.39 8.57 6.63
N ILE A 167 0.59 7.39 7.20
CA ILE A 167 1.26 6.28 6.51
C ILE A 167 0.20 5.24 6.16
N LEU A 168 0.14 4.89 4.88
CA LEU A 168 -0.72 3.83 4.36
C LEU A 168 0.11 2.66 3.86
N ASN A 169 -0.34 1.44 4.15
CA ASN A 169 0.15 0.23 3.49
C ASN A 169 -0.40 0.14 2.06
N ALA A 170 0.12 -0.80 1.27
CA ALA A 170 -0.32 -1.03 -0.10
C ALA A 170 -1.81 -1.42 -0.23
N ASP A 171 -2.38 -2.01 0.82
CA ASP A 171 -3.81 -2.35 0.93
C ASP A 171 -4.70 -1.17 1.39
N GLY A 172 -4.10 0.01 1.61
CA GLY A 172 -4.80 1.21 2.10
C GLY A 172 -5.04 1.24 3.61
N SER A 173 -4.65 0.20 4.36
CA SER A 173 -4.73 0.21 5.81
C SER A 173 -3.75 1.22 6.40
N LYS A 174 -4.14 1.85 7.53
CA LYS A 174 -3.28 2.80 8.24
C LYS A 174 -2.23 2.07 9.05
N VAL A 175 -1.00 2.57 9.01
CA VAL A 175 0.05 2.15 9.94
C VAL A 175 -0.17 2.85 11.28
N LEU A 176 -0.25 2.07 12.36
CA LEU A 176 -0.29 2.61 13.72
C LEU A 176 1.10 3.15 14.07
N GLN A 177 1.14 4.40 14.54
CA GLN A 177 2.36 5.13 14.91
C GLN A 177 2.62 5.05 16.41
#